data_AF-A0A496MYG5-F1
#
_entry.id   AF-A0A496MYG5-F1
#
_cell.length_a   1.000
_cell.length_b   1.000
_cell.length_c   1.000
_cell.angle_alpha   90.00
_cell.angle_beta   90.00
_cell.angle_gamma   90.00
#
_symmetry.space_group_name_H-M   'P 1'
#
loop_
_entity.id
_entity.type
_entity.pdbx_description
1 polymer ?
#
loop_
_entity_poly.entity_id
_entity_poly.type
_entity_poly.pdbx_seq_one_letter_code
_entity_poly.pdbx_strand_id
1 'polypeptide(L)'
;MSELKPTFTDVKQRKVVAKFVEEVGFEYLSIETINADGESTSQILELNVYDAKRLSEACEAFLKRSIARNFAQFSGHLTPHDRVELANEEDK
;
A
#
# COMPACT_ATOMS: atom_id res chain seq x y z
N MET A 1 20.25 20.28 -7.18
CA MET A 1 18.88 20.13 -6.64
C MET A 1 18.71 18.67 -6.22
N SER A 2 17.87 18.38 -5.22
CA SER A 2 17.73 17.05 -4.62
C SER A 2 16.70 16.21 -5.37
N GLU A 3 17.08 15.00 -5.78
CA GLU A 3 16.19 14.01 -6.41
C GLU A 3 14.92 13.80 -5.57
N LEU A 4 13.75 13.72 -6.22
CA LEU A 4 12.47 13.54 -5.53
C LEU A 4 12.41 12.15 -4.88
N LYS A 5 12.09 12.10 -3.58
CA LYS A 5 11.93 10.84 -2.85
C LYS A 5 10.51 10.27 -3.08
N PRO A 6 10.36 9.05 -3.61
CA PRO A 6 9.04 8.44 -3.80
C PRO A 6 8.38 8.11 -2.46
N THR A 7 7.05 8.24 -2.41
CA THR A 7 6.20 7.74 -1.32
C THR A 7 6.13 6.22 -1.38
N PHE A 8 5.99 5.66 -2.59
CA PHE A 8 6.04 4.22 -2.83
C PHE A 8 6.42 3.93 -4.29
N THR A 9 6.73 2.66 -4.56
CA THR A 9 6.98 2.15 -5.91
C THR A 9 5.91 1.14 -6.27
N ASP A 10 5.29 1.28 -7.44
CA ASP A 10 4.27 0.35 -7.87
C ASP A 10 4.87 -1.00 -8.36
N VAL A 11 4.01 -1.98 -8.64
CA VAL A 11 4.45 -3.31 -9.12
C VAL A 11 5.18 -3.26 -10.47
N LYS A 12 5.01 -2.17 -11.24
CA LYS A 12 5.68 -1.94 -12.53
C LYS A 12 6.96 -1.10 -12.36
N GLN A 13 7.49 -0.97 -11.14
CA GLN A 13 8.70 -0.21 -10.81
C GLN A 13 8.60 1.29 -11.09
N ARG A 14 7.38 1.85 -11.15
CA ARG A 14 7.19 3.30 -11.26
C ARG A 14 7.32 3.94 -9.89
N LYS A 15 8.20 4.92 -9.76
CA LYS A 15 8.36 5.75 -8.56
C LYS A 15 7.16 6.70 -8.46
N VAL A 16 6.39 6.63 -7.37
CA VAL A 16 5.18 7.43 -7.17
C VAL A 16 5.38 8.36 -5.97
N VAL A 17 4.93 9.61 -6.11
CA VAL A 17 4.87 10.61 -5.04
C VAL A 17 3.41 10.95 -4.78
N ALA A 18 3.03 10.93 -3.52
CA ALA A 18 1.76 11.46 -3.04
C ALA A 18 2.02 12.79 -2.35
N LYS A 19 1.35 13.86 -2.78
CA LYS A 19 1.52 15.22 -2.24
C LYS A 19 0.16 15.86 -1.97
N PHE A 20 0.07 16.64 -0.91
CA PHE A 20 -1.08 17.50 -0.66
C PHE A 20 -0.94 18.77 -1.50
N VAL A 21 -2.02 19.14 -2.18
CA VAL A 21 -2.10 20.37 -2.97
C VAL A 21 -3.34 21.15 -2.54
N GLU A 22 -3.24 22.47 -2.54
CA GLU A 22 -4.38 23.33 -2.22
C GLU A 22 -4.80 24.06 -3.50
N GLU A 23 -6.07 23.95 -3.87
CA GLU A 23 -6.64 24.63 -5.02
C GLU A 23 -8.01 25.23 -4.65
N VAL A 24 -8.18 26.53 -4.91
CA VAL A 24 -9.42 27.28 -4.62
C VAL A 24 -9.92 27.10 -3.17
N GLY A 25 -9.00 26.99 -2.21
CA GLY A 25 -9.31 26.84 -0.78
C GLY A 25 -9.73 25.42 -0.35
N PHE A 26 -9.56 24.43 -1.22
CA PHE A 26 -9.76 23.01 -0.91
C PHE A 26 -8.44 22.26 -1.00
N GLU A 27 -8.25 21.29 -0.10
CA GLU A 27 -7.09 20.40 -0.11
C GLU A 27 -7.41 19.13 -0.91
N TYR A 28 -6.47 18.77 -1.79
CA TYR A 28 -6.52 17.57 -2.60
C TYR A 28 -5.24 16.74 -2.41
N LEU A 29 -5.37 15.44 -2.62
CA LEU A 29 -4.25 14.52 -2.69
C LEU A 29 -3.89 14.28 -4.16
N SER A 30 -2.76 14.82 -4.59
CA SER A 30 -2.21 14.55 -5.92
C SER A 30 -1.26 13.35 -5.87
N ILE A 31 -1.48 12.41 -6.79
CA ILE A 31 -0.66 11.22 -6.98
C ILE A 31 0.03 11.33 -8.33
N GLU A 32 1.36 11.33 -8.31
CA GLU A 32 2.17 11.61 -9.50
C GLU A 32 3.29 10.59 -9.64
N THR A 33 3.68 10.30 -10.88
CA THR A 33 4.90 9.53 -11.16
C THR A 33 6.09 10.43 -11.33
N ILE A 34 7.23 10.05 -10.76
CA ILE A 34 8.52 10.69 -11.05
C ILE A 34 8.93 10.29 -12.47
N ASN A 35 9.26 11.28 -13.29
CA ASN A 35 9.70 11.09 -14.66
C ASN A 35 11.14 10.55 -14.72
N ALA A 36 11.62 10.22 -15.92
CA ALA A 36 12.95 9.62 -16.11
C ALA A 36 14.11 10.54 -15.70
N ASP A 37 13.88 11.86 -15.62
CA ASP A 37 14.85 12.84 -15.15
C ASP A 37 15.04 12.83 -13.62
N GLY A 38 14.16 12.16 -12.86
CA GLY A 38 14.21 12.09 -11.40
C GLY A 38 13.80 13.38 -10.67
N GLU A 39 13.52 14.44 -11.40
CA GLU A 39 13.26 15.79 -10.86
C GLU A 39 11.85 16.28 -11.16
N SER A 40 11.27 15.88 -12.29
CA SER A 40 9.92 16.24 -12.67
C SER A 40 8.92 15.12 -12.40
N THR A 41 7.65 15.49 -12.31
CA THR A 41 6.55 14.55 -12.08
C THR A 41 5.46 14.71 -13.13
N SER A 42 4.72 13.63 -13.36
CA SER A 42 3.51 13.62 -14.18
C SER A 42 2.33 13.18 -13.32
N GLN A 43 1.29 14.01 -13.26
CA GLN A 43 0.09 13.71 -12.48
C GLN A 43 -0.69 12.54 -13.06
N ILE A 44 -1.09 11.62 -12.18
CA ILE A 44 -1.88 10.43 -12.53
C ILE A 44 -3.30 10.57 -11.99
N LEU A 45 -3.42 10.99 -10.74
CA LEU A 45 -4.70 11.16 -10.05
C LEU A 45 -4.65 12.40 -9.18
N GLU A 46 -5.82 13.01 -9.00
CA GLU A 46 -6.07 14.00 -7.97
C GLU A 46 -7.37 13.65 -7.28
N LEU A 47 -7.31 13.59 -5.95
CA LEU A 47 -8.39 13.07 -5.14
C LEU A 47 -8.79 14.13 -4.11
N ASN A 48 -10.07 14.44 -4.05
CA ASN A 48 -10.63 15.12 -2.88
C ASN A 48 -10.70 14.14 -1.68
N VAL A 49 -11.12 14.66 -0.53
CA VAL A 49 -11.24 13.86 0.71
C VAL A 49 -12.17 12.65 0.56
N TYR A 50 -13.29 12.79 -0.16
CA TYR A 50 -14.24 11.70 -0.35
C TYR A 50 -13.63 10.56 -1.18
N ASP A 51 -13.00 10.89 -2.31
CA ASP A 51 -12.41 9.89 -3.20
C ASP A 51 -11.15 9.25 -2.58
N ALA A 52 -10.36 10.02 -1.84
CA ALA A 52 -9.23 9.50 -1.07
C ALA A 52 -9.68 8.48 -0.02
N LYS A 53 -10.82 8.74 0.66
CA LYS A 53 -11.42 7.78 1.60
C LYS A 53 -11.82 6.48 0.91
N ARG A 54 -12.44 6.55 -0.27
CA ARG A 54 -12.82 5.36 -1.05
C ARG A 54 -11.61 4.56 -1.51
N LEU A 55 -10.54 5.22 -1.95
CA LEU A 55 -9.29 4.55 -2.30
C LEU A 55 -8.67 3.83 -1.10
N SER A 56 -8.66 4.48 0.06
CA SER A 56 -8.17 3.87 1.31
C SER A 56 -8.94 2.60 1.69
N GLU A 57 -10.27 2.63 1.61
CA GLU A 57 -11.13 1.46 1.86
C GLU A 57 -10.82 0.30 0.89
N ALA A 58 -10.61 0.60 -0.40
CA ALA A 58 -10.26 -0.40 -1.40
C ALA A 58 -8.89 -1.04 -1.13
N CYS A 59 -7.90 -0.24 -0.75
CA CYS A 59 -6.57 -0.72 -0.35
C CYS A 59 -6.66 -1.61 0.90
N GLU A 60 -7.42 -1.20 1.91
CA GLU A 60 -7.61 -1.98 3.14
C GLU A 60 -8.29 -3.33 2.86
N ALA A 61 -9.34 -3.34 2.02
CA ALA A 61 -10.00 -4.57 1.60
C ALA A 61 -9.06 -5.52 0.85
N PHE A 62 -8.20 -4.99 -0.03
CA PHE A 62 -7.18 -5.77 -0.72
C PHE A 62 -6.16 -6.39 0.25
N LEU A 63 -5.68 -5.62 1.24
CA LEU A 63 -4.74 -6.10 2.25
C LEU A 63 -5.35 -7.22 3.09
N LYS A 64 -6.57 -7.03 3.61
CA LYS A 64 -7.29 -8.06 4.40
C LYS A 64 -7.41 -9.37 3.64
N ARG A 65 -7.82 -9.31 2.37
CA ARG A 65 -7.95 -10.50 1.50
C ARG A 65 -6.60 -11.16 1.23
N SER A 66 -5.57 -10.38 0.96
CA SER A 66 -4.23 -10.90 0.66
C SER A 66 -3.62 -11.60 1.87
N ILE A 67 -3.76 -11.00 3.04
CA ILE A 67 -3.32 -11.57 4.31
C ILE A 67 -4.05 -12.88 4.58
N ALA A 68 -5.40 -12.88 4.54
CA ALA A 68 -6.19 -14.09 4.78
C ALA A 68 -5.80 -15.25 3.84
N ARG A 69 -5.57 -14.96 2.55
CA ARG A 69 -5.10 -15.96 1.58
C ARG A 69 -3.71 -16.50 1.94
N ASN A 70 -2.77 -15.63 2.30
CA ASN A 70 -1.42 -16.04 2.66
C ASN A 70 -1.41 -16.88 3.95
N PHE A 71 -2.23 -16.52 4.95
CA PHE A 71 -2.41 -17.33 6.16
C PHE A 71 -3.02 -18.70 5.85
N ALA A 72 -4.08 -18.77 5.02
CA ALA A 72 -4.65 -20.05 4.61
C ALA A 72 -3.64 -20.96 3.90
N GLN A 73 -2.75 -20.35 3.09
CA GLN A 73 -1.67 -21.08 2.42
C GLN A 73 -0.57 -21.54 3.39
N PHE A 74 -0.28 -20.74 4.43
CA PHE A 74 0.70 -21.09 5.48
C PHE A 74 0.18 -22.19 6.42
N SER A 75 -1.10 -22.15 6.82
CA SER A 75 -1.74 -23.20 7.64
C SER A 75 -1.82 -24.56 6.93
N GLY A 76 -1.75 -24.56 5.60
CA GLY A 76 -1.63 -25.77 4.78
C GLY A 76 -0.24 -26.43 4.81
N HIS A 77 0.78 -25.75 5.34
CA HIS A 77 2.16 -26.24 5.43
C HIS A 77 2.63 -26.60 6.84
N LEU A 78 1.82 -26.36 7.89
CA LEU A 78 2.10 -26.89 9.22
C LEU A 78 2.08 -28.42 9.17
N THR A 79 3.23 -29.04 9.35
CA THR A 79 3.31 -30.49 9.48
C THR A 79 2.58 -30.92 10.77
N PRO A 80 2.14 -32.18 10.89
CA PRO A 80 1.49 -32.65 12.12
C PRO A 80 2.30 -32.40 13.39
N HIS A 81 3.64 -32.31 13.27
CA HIS A 81 4.54 -32.01 14.39
C HIS A 81 4.44 -30.54 14.83
N ASP A 82 4.43 -29.59 13.88
CA ASP A 82 4.33 -28.16 14.19
C ASP A 82 3.00 -27.80 14.86
N ARG A 83 1.93 -28.54 14.55
CA ARG A 83 0.61 -28.36 15.20
C ARG A 83 0.59 -28.83 16.65
N VAL A 84 1.40 -29.84 16.98
CA VAL A 84 1.52 -30.38 18.34
C VAL A 84 2.40 -29.46 19.19
N GLU A 85 3.45 -28.86 18.63
CA GLU A 85 4.26 -27.88 19.36
C GLU A 85 3.47 -26.62 19.72
N LEU A 86 2.70 -26.04 18.79
CA LEU A 86 1.83 -24.89 19.11
C LEU A 86 0.77 -25.21 20.17
N ALA A 87 0.18 -26.42 20.15
CA ALA A 87 -0.82 -26.82 21.15
C ALA A 87 -0.25 -27.03 22.55
N ASN A 88 1.06 -27.30 22.67
CA ASN A 88 1.74 -27.45 23.96
C ASN A 88 2.29 -26.11 24.51
N GLU A 89 2.32 -25.04 23.70
CA GLU A 89 2.71 -23.71 24.16
C GLU A 89 1.55 -22.92 24.81
N GLU A 90 0.29 -23.30 24.57
CA GLU A 90 -0.89 -22.64 25.18
C GLU A 90 -1.20 -23.10 26.63
N ASP A 91 -0.54 -24.14 27.13
CA ASP A 91 -0.75 -24.72 28.47
C ASP A 91 0.36 -24.33 29.49
N LYS A 92 1.08 -23.23 29.25
CA LYS A 92 2.08 -22.66 30.17
C LYS A 92 1.71 -21.29 30.71
#